data_AF-A0A1G9UT61-F1
#
_entry.id   AF-A0A1G9UT61-F1
#
_cell.length_a   1.000
_cell.length_b   1.000
_cell.length_c   1.000
_cell.angle_alpha   90.00
_cell.angle_beta   90.00
_cell.angle_gamma   90.00
#
_symmetry.space_group_name_H-M   'P 1'
#
loop_
_entity.id
_entity.type
_entity.pdbx_description
1 polymer ?
#
loop_
_entity_poly.entity_id
_entity_poly.type
_entity_poly.pdbx_seq_one_letter_code
_entity_poly.pdbx_strand_id
1 'polypeptide(L)' 'MKRLYSLILILLGTASLAACGLRGDLERPEPMWGHPQDAETAADTPDDSAGR' A
#
# COMPACT_ATOMS: atom_id res chain seq x y z
N MET A 1 20.96 -22.48 -17.37
CA MET A 1 19.49 -22.53 -17.45
C MET A 1 18.80 -22.43 -16.09
N LYS A 2 19.09 -23.29 -15.09
CA LYS A 2 18.46 -23.21 -13.74
C LYS A 2 18.50 -21.82 -13.07
N ARG A 3 19.63 -21.12 -13.16
CA ARG A 3 19.78 -19.75 -12.61
C ARG A 3 18.85 -18.74 -13.28
N LEU A 4 18.60 -18.90 -14.58
CA LEU A 4 17.67 -18.04 -15.32
C LEU A 4 16.23 -18.24 -14.84
N TYR A 5 15.82 -19.49 -14.63
CA TYR A 5 14.49 -19.79 -14.09
C TYR A 5 14.27 -19.23 -12.68
N SER A 6 15.27 -19.31 -11.80
CA SER A 6 15.19 -18.68 -10.48
C SER A 6 15.03 -17.17 -10.57
N LEU A 7 15.76 -16.50 -11.46
CA LEU A 7 15.64 -15.05 -11.65
C LEU A 7 14.25 -14.66 -12.15
N ILE A 8 13.70 -15.40 -13.11
CA ILE A 8 12.34 -15.15 -13.64
C ILE A 8 11.29 -15.29 -12.53
N LEU A 9 11.39 -16.33 -11.70
CA LEU A 9 10.43 -16.54 -10.60
C LEU A 9 10.51 -15.44 -9.54
N ILE A 10 11.72 -14.98 -9.21
CA ILE A 10 11.91 -13.86 -8.27
C ILE A 10 11.29 -12.58 -8.85
N LEU A 11 11.56 -12.29 -10.13
CA LEU A 11 11.05 -11.09 -10.79
C LEU A 11 9.52 -11.07 -10.87
N LEU A 12 8.92 -12.23 -11.16
CA LEU A 12 7.45 -12.37 -11.24
C LEU A 12 6.79 -12.23 -9.87
N GLY A 13 7.44 -12.75 -8.82
CA GLY A 13 7.01 -12.58 -7.44
C GLY A 13 7.01 -11.12 -7.02
N THR A 14 8.13 -10.41 -7.18
CA THR A 14 8.25 -9.01 -6.74
C THR A 14 7.36 -8.05 -7.53
N ALA A 15 7.14 -8.30 -8.82
CA ALA A 15 6.22 -7.49 -9.64
C ALA A 15 4.77 -7.57 -9.15
N SER A 16 4.33 -8.73 -8.64
CA SER A 16 2.98 -8.91 -8.10
C SER A 16 2.78 -8.16 -6.78
N LEU A 17 3.84 -8.05 -5.96
CA LEU A 17 3.80 -7.28 -4.72
C LEU A 17 3.73 -5.77 -4.96
N ALA A 18 4.32 -5.27 -6.05
CA ALA A 18 4.25 -3.85 -6.41
C ALA A 18 2.82 -3.36 -6.66
N ALA A 19 1.89 -4.24 -7.03
CA ALA A 19 0.47 -3.92 -7.18
C ALA A 19 -0.31 -3.94 -5.85
N CYS A 20 0.16 -4.66 -4.83
CA CYS A 20 -0.53 -4.76 -3.52
C CYS A 20 -0.44 -3.50 -2.66
N GLY A 21 0.35 -2.50 -3.04
CA GLY A 21 0.48 -1.23 -2.32
C GLY A 21 -0.05 -0.02 -3.07
N LEU A 22 -0.48 -0.18 -4.32
CA LEU A 22 -1.00 0.91 -5.14
C LEU A 22 -2.46 1.20 -4.76
N ARG A 23 -2.64 1.65 -3.52
CA ARG A 23 -3.89 2.23 -3.04
C ARG A 23 -3.98 3.58 -3.72
N GLY A 24 -4.64 3.64 -4.87
CA GLY A 24 -4.90 4.88 -5.58
C GLY A 24 -5.68 5.85 -4.69
N ASP A 25 -6.09 6.98 -5.27
CA ASP A 25 -7.03 7.89 -4.62
C ASP A 25 -8.42 7.23 -4.56
N LEU A 26 -8.55 6.26 -3.66
CA LEU A 26 -9.83 5.65 -3.35
C LEU A 26 -10.58 6.65 -2.50
N GLU A 27 -11.73 7.09 -3.01
CA GLU A 27 -12.72 7.85 -2.26
C GLU A 27 -12.94 7.16 -0.92
N ARG A 28 -12.37 7.74 0.15
CA ARG A 28 -12.52 7.18 1.48
C ARG A 28 -13.87 7.67 1.98
N PRO A 29 -14.85 6.78 2.19
CA PRO A 29 -16.12 7.22 2.72
C PRO A 29 -15.91 7.84 4.10
N GLU A 30 -16.78 8.79 4.43
CA GLU A 30 -16.83 9.40 5.75
C GLU A 30 -16.86 8.32 6.85
N PRO A 31 -16.19 8.56 7.99
CA PRO A 31 -16.17 7.59 9.07
C PRO A 31 -17.60 7.34 9.59
N MET A 32 -17.96 6.07 9.82
CA MET A 32 -19.28 5.71 10.35
C MET A 32 -19.50 6.21 11.79
N TRP A 33 -18.42 6.49 12.51
CA TRP A 33 -18.42 6.92 13.91
C TRP A 33 -17.36 7.99 14.13
N GLY A 34 -17.61 8.94 15.05
CA GLY A 34 -16.73 10.10 15.28
C GLY A 34 -17.21 11.34 14.54
N HIS A 35 -16.51 12.47 14.70
CA HIS A 35 -16.83 13.69 13.97
C HIS A 35 -16.04 13.72 12.64
N PRO A 36 -16.65 14.15 11.53
CA PRO A 36 -16.00 14.14 10.22
C PRO A 36 -14.73 15.01 10.17
N GLN A 37 -14.68 16.09 10.96
CA GLN A 37 -13.47 16.94 11.10
C GLN A 37 -12.24 16.18 11.64
N ASP A 38 -12.44 15.09 12.38
CA ASP A 38 -11.36 14.29 12.96
C ASP A 38 -10.68 13.40 11.89
N ALA A 39 -11.39 13.07 10.80
CA ALA A 39 -10.86 12.25 9.70
C ALA A 39 -9.85 13.03 8.83
N GLU A 40 -10.10 14.33 8.62
CA GLU A 40 -9.22 15.23 7.87
C GLU A 40 -7.88 15.39 8.59
N THR A 41 -7.91 15.46 9.92
CA THR A 41 -6.72 15.60 10.77
C THR A 41 -5.88 14.32 10.80
N ALA A 42 -6.50 13.14 10.74
CA ALA A 42 -5.78 11.86 10.75
C ALA A 42 -5.05 11.56 9.42
N ALA A 43 -5.54 12.10 8.30
CA ALA A 43 -4.96 11.90 6.97
C ALA A 43 -3.61 12.60 6.76
N ASP A 44 -3.31 13.64 7.55
CA ASP A 44 -2.08 14.45 7.44
C ASP A 44 -0.93 13.95 8.33
N THR A 45 -1.12 12.84 9.04
CA THR A 45 -0.02 12.22 9.79
C THR A 45 0.94 11.59 8.78
N PRO A 46 2.25 11.96 8.77
CA PRO A 46 3.22 11.27 7.94
C PRO A 46 3.15 9.78 8.24
N ASP A 47 2.83 8.99 7.23
CA ASP A 47 2.77 7.53 7.29
C ASP A 47 4.11 6.98 7.80
N ASP A 48 4.20 6.72 9.11
CA ASP A 48 5.29 6.00 9.76
C ASP A 48 5.18 4.49 9.46
N SER A 49 5.08 4.18 8.17
CA SER A 49 5.16 2.83 7.62
C SER A 49 6.44 2.67 6.79
N ALA A 50 7.51 3.33 7.22
CA ALA A 50 8.88 3.08 6.75
C ALA A 50 9.69 2.40 7.87
N GLY A 51 9.34 1.14 8.15
CA GLY A 51 10.25 0.17 8.74
C GLY A 51 10.31 0.08 10.27
N ARG A 52 9.68 -0.97 10.81
CA ARG A 52 10.32 -1.86 11.77
C ARG A 52 9.70 -3.26 11.76
#